data_AF-A0A0V1NFW4-F1
#
_entry.id   AF-A0A0V1NFW4-F1
#
_cell.length_a   1.000
_cell.length_b   1.000
_cell.length_c   1.000
_cell.angle_alpha   90.00
_cell.angle_beta   90.00
_cell.angle_gamma   90.00
#
_symmetry.space_group_name_H-M   'P 1'
#
loop_
_entity.id
_entity.type
_entity.pdbx_description
1 polymer ?
#
loop_
_entity_poly.entity_id
_entity_poly.type
_entity_poly.pdbx_seq_one_letter_code
_entity_poly.pdbx_strand_id
1 'polypeptide(L)'
;MVVKQFKYYFVYFVVTAVVLYAKPLQRKVSRRSPVIIVPGDGGNQLEARLNKTETVHYFCQKKTSDYFTLWLNLELLVPFVLDCWVDNMRLEYDEITGETSNSPGVDIRVPGWGNTTTVEFIDPSGVGYGDYFSKLINKLVTWGYTRGVDVRAAPYDFRKAPNHNIEYFENLKSLIEETYYSNGNSKVVTIGHSLGNLYLLYFFNLQSPAWKAKFIKSHVSVSAPYGGSVKILKAFASGYNLDQWKLVLNPLTIRKEQRSMTSSAFLLPSTKLWSADEVLVTTVSRNYTAYDYKEFFNDIGFKKGWSMYKNTRRLLEDLKAPGVEVICIRMTLHCLYGVDIPTAERLVYGKGKFPDSQPIEINGDGDGTVGIRSLAACMDWVKEQEHDVHKKTQHHITCSGRILQQKKMRSRRCKSLESYFKELMKAMVDVLDVIGLYVVINRNWSGKGDARFLAAGLGWSSADSLATRVVPFWTGARGTTFSWKYIQMCLESNYNLVYYVALATFLWLWTRREIPSFMKIALRSILTFAVFKAFLKDLLMQYYGISSWILLIIHFLVTVFMALMAMAFYAVIQPHNGR
;
A
#
# COMPACT_ATOMS: atom_id res chain seq x y z
N MET A 1 40.74 -13.21 -50.56
CA MET A 1 40.72 -13.77 -49.19
C MET A 1 41.25 -12.80 -48.11
N VAL A 2 42.07 -11.79 -48.47
CA VAL A 2 42.76 -10.88 -47.53
C VAL A 2 41.87 -9.79 -46.90
N VAL A 3 40.75 -9.41 -47.53
CA VAL A 3 39.86 -8.32 -47.04
C VAL A 3 38.96 -8.74 -45.86
N LYS A 4 38.67 -10.05 -45.70
CA LYS A 4 37.85 -10.56 -44.59
C LYS A 4 38.61 -10.65 -43.26
N GLN A 5 39.93 -10.87 -43.29
CA GLN A 5 40.77 -10.92 -42.09
C GLN A 5 40.98 -9.52 -41.49
N PHE A 6 41.13 -8.47 -42.32
CA PHE A 6 41.37 -7.11 -41.84
C PHE A 6 40.20 -6.54 -41.03
N LYS A 7 38.95 -6.86 -41.39
CA LYS A 7 37.77 -6.45 -40.62
C LYS A 7 37.72 -7.09 -39.23
N TYR A 8 38.14 -8.35 -39.10
CA TYR A 8 38.18 -9.03 -37.81
C TYR A 8 39.25 -8.46 -36.88
N TYR A 9 40.45 -8.20 -37.39
CA TYR A 9 41.53 -7.60 -36.59
C TYR A 9 41.27 -6.14 -36.24
N PHE A 10 40.63 -5.36 -37.12
CA PHE A 10 40.25 -3.97 -36.83
C PHE A 10 39.15 -3.89 -35.76
N VAL A 11 38.12 -4.74 -35.83
CA VAL A 11 37.08 -4.81 -34.79
C VAL A 11 37.68 -5.29 -33.47
N TYR A 12 38.55 -6.29 -33.49
CA TYR A 12 39.24 -6.76 -32.29
C TYR A 12 40.06 -5.62 -31.68
N PHE A 13 40.92 -4.95 -32.45
CA PHE A 13 41.76 -3.83 -32.00
C PHE A 13 40.96 -2.67 -31.43
N VAL A 14 39.83 -2.30 -32.06
CA VAL A 14 38.94 -1.23 -31.57
C VAL A 14 38.27 -1.65 -30.26
N VAL A 15 37.84 -2.90 -30.13
CA VAL A 15 37.22 -3.41 -28.89
C VAL A 15 38.25 -3.49 -27.77
N THR A 16 39.47 -4.00 -28.02
CA THR A 16 40.53 -4.03 -27.00
C THR A 16 40.99 -2.62 -26.62
N ALA A 17 41.09 -1.69 -27.58
CA ALA A 17 41.42 -0.30 -27.29
C ALA A 17 40.32 0.39 -26.46
N VAL A 18 39.04 0.15 -26.75
CA VAL A 18 37.92 0.68 -25.95
C VAL A 18 37.91 0.08 -24.54
N VAL A 19 38.23 -1.20 -24.38
CA VAL A 19 38.30 -1.86 -23.06
C VAL A 19 39.54 -1.42 -22.26
N LEU A 20 40.68 -1.20 -22.92
CA LEU A 20 41.93 -0.78 -22.28
C LEU A 20 42.00 0.74 -21.99
N TYR A 21 41.31 1.57 -22.77
CA TYR A 21 41.26 3.03 -22.58
C TYR A 21 39.96 3.54 -21.95
N ALA A 22 38.96 2.68 -21.73
CA ALA A 22 37.88 2.97 -20.80
C ALA A 22 38.44 2.98 -19.38
N LYS A 23 39.05 4.11 -18.98
CA LYS A 23 39.23 4.43 -17.57
C LYS A 23 37.85 4.23 -16.92
N PRO A 24 37.73 3.40 -15.87
CA PRO A 24 36.48 3.36 -15.12
C PRO A 24 36.26 4.80 -14.67
N LEU A 25 35.18 5.42 -15.15
CA LEU A 25 34.70 6.64 -14.52
C LEU A 25 34.41 6.24 -13.08
N GLN A 26 35.38 6.48 -12.19
CA GLN A 26 35.15 6.61 -10.76
C GLN A 26 34.26 7.84 -10.62
N ARG A 27 32.98 7.64 -10.90
CA ARG A 27 31.94 8.55 -10.51
C ARG A 27 32.08 8.64 -8.99
N LYS A 28 32.46 9.80 -8.47
CA LYS A 28 32.37 10.11 -7.03
C LYS A 28 30.96 9.72 -6.59
N VAL A 29 30.82 8.53 -6.00
CA VAL A 29 29.57 8.10 -5.41
C VAL A 29 29.48 8.96 -4.16
N SER A 30 28.65 10.00 -4.19
CA SER A 30 28.28 10.68 -2.95
C SER A 30 27.74 9.61 -2.01
N ARG A 31 28.40 9.36 -0.88
CA ARG A 31 27.91 8.41 0.13
C ARG A 31 26.49 8.81 0.49
N ARG A 32 25.57 7.87 0.31
CA ARG A 32 24.15 8.09 0.58
C ARG A 32 23.96 8.01 2.09
N SER A 33 23.04 8.81 2.59
CA SER A 33 22.70 8.75 4.01
C SER A 33 21.84 7.53 4.28
N PRO A 34 22.16 6.72 5.29
CA PRO A 34 21.31 5.61 5.70
C PRO A 34 19.97 6.14 6.23
N VAL A 35 18.95 5.30 6.20
CA VAL A 35 17.56 5.64 6.48
C VAL A 35 17.02 4.74 7.60
N ILE A 36 16.39 5.35 8.61
CA ILE A 36 15.61 4.64 9.62
C ILE A 36 14.14 5.05 9.52
N ILE A 37 13.26 4.07 9.40
CA ILE A 37 11.81 4.25 9.27
C ILE A 37 11.13 3.95 10.61
N VAL A 38 10.30 4.89 11.07
CA VAL A 38 9.43 4.72 12.25
C VAL A 38 7.96 4.71 11.77
N PRO A 39 7.25 3.57 11.93
CA PRO A 39 5.89 3.42 11.40
C PRO A 39 4.85 4.22 12.18
N GLY A 40 3.64 4.33 11.60
CA GLY A 40 2.49 4.93 12.26
C GLY A 40 1.71 3.95 13.15
N ASP A 41 0.54 4.40 13.60
CA ASP A 41 -0.40 3.58 14.34
C ASP A 41 -0.87 2.39 13.49
N GLY A 42 -0.83 1.18 14.06
CA GLY A 42 -1.05 -0.07 13.35
C GLY A 42 0.01 -0.41 12.28
N GLY A 43 1.13 0.32 12.20
CA GLY A 43 2.06 0.30 11.07
C GLY A 43 3.17 -0.76 11.11
N ASN A 44 3.14 -1.68 12.07
CA ASN A 44 4.04 -2.83 12.13
C ASN A 44 3.32 -4.04 12.70
N GLN A 45 3.88 -5.23 12.48
CA GLN A 45 3.36 -6.45 13.08
C GLN A 45 3.45 -6.44 14.62
N LEU A 46 2.52 -7.15 15.28
CA LEU A 46 2.59 -7.56 16.68
C LEU A 46 2.36 -9.07 16.78
N GLU A 47 3.14 -9.71 17.63
CA GLU A 47 2.99 -11.12 17.95
C GLU A 47 2.52 -11.30 19.38
N ALA A 48 1.70 -12.33 19.63
CA ALA A 48 1.20 -12.63 20.96
C ALA A 48 1.38 -14.10 21.33
N ARG A 49 1.51 -14.37 22.63
CA ARG A 49 1.46 -15.70 23.22
C ARG A 49 0.42 -15.71 24.34
N LEU A 50 -0.45 -16.71 24.35
CA LEU A 50 -1.59 -16.79 25.28
C LEU A 50 -1.33 -17.82 26.38
N ASN A 51 -1.68 -17.44 27.60
CA ASN A 51 -1.79 -18.28 28.79
C ASN A 51 -2.90 -17.74 29.71
N LYS A 52 -4.13 -17.65 29.16
CA LYS A 52 -5.30 -17.08 29.83
C LYS A 52 -6.00 -18.12 30.70
N THR A 53 -6.54 -17.68 31.84
CA THR A 53 -7.42 -18.49 32.70
C THR A 53 -8.85 -18.49 32.18
N GLU A 54 -9.31 -17.32 31.73
CA GLU A 54 -10.66 -17.06 31.25
C GLU A 54 -10.64 -16.47 29.84
N THR A 55 -11.74 -16.65 29.11
CA THR A 55 -11.94 -16.11 27.76
C THR A 55 -13.36 -15.58 27.62
N VAL A 56 -13.53 -14.58 26.76
CA VAL A 56 -14.84 -13.97 26.47
C VAL A 56 -15.84 -14.94 25.86
N HIS A 57 -15.36 -15.92 25.09
CA HIS A 57 -16.16 -16.99 24.52
C HIS A 57 -15.47 -18.34 24.67
N TYR A 58 -16.23 -19.43 24.65
CA TYR A 58 -15.72 -20.80 24.79
C TYR A 58 -14.79 -21.23 23.64
N PHE A 59 -14.97 -20.64 22.46
CA PHE A 59 -14.17 -20.94 21.26
C PHE A 59 -12.89 -20.10 21.16
N CYS A 60 -12.71 -19.09 22.02
CA CYS A 60 -11.46 -18.33 22.06
C CYS A 60 -10.33 -19.19 22.63
N GLN A 61 -9.17 -19.14 22.00
CA GLN A 61 -8.00 -19.89 22.45
C GLN A 61 -7.48 -19.35 23.79
N LYS A 62 -7.32 -20.23 24.78
CA LYS A 62 -6.76 -19.88 26.09
C LYS A 62 -5.23 -19.90 26.12
N LYS A 63 -4.63 -20.89 25.45
CA LYS A 63 -3.19 -21.13 25.48
C LYS A 63 -2.64 -21.34 24.07
N THR A 64 -1.48 -20.77 23.78
CA THR A 64 -0.71 -21.04 22.57
C THR A 64 0.65 -21.62 22.94
N SER A 65 1.18 -22.53 22.13
CA SER A 65 2.51 -23.12 22.36
C SER A 65 3.64 -22.13 22.03
N ASP A 66 3.42 -21.29 21.03
CA ASP A 66 4.37 -20.29 20.56
C ASP A 66 3.67 -18.95 20.29
N TYR A 67 4.45 -17.96 19.90
CA TYR A 67 3.95 -16.69 19.41
C TYR A 67 3.25 -16.84 18.06
N PHE A 68 2.13 -16.16 17.89
CA PHE A 68 1.42 -16.03 16.62
C PHE A 68 1.24 -14.56 16.27
N THR A 69 1.06 -14.24 14.98
CA THR A 69 0.77 -12.88 14.53
C THR A 69 -0.61 -12.44 15.02
N LEU A 70 -0.63 -11.54 16.00
CA LEU A 70 -1.83 -10.89 16.51
C LEU A 70 -2.27 -9.74 15.60
N TRP A 71 -1.31 -9.01 15.05
CA TRP A 71 -1.56 -7.91 14.13
C TRP A 71 -0.51 -7.89 13.00
N LEU A 72 -0.89 -7.75 11.72
CA LEU A 72 -2.25 -7.88 11.19
C LEU A 72 -2.52 -9.35 10.86
N ASN A 73 -3.65 -9.86 11.34
CA ASN A 73 -4.16 -11.17 10.96
C ASN A 73 -5.65 -11.05 10.65
N LEU A 74 -6.00 -11.15 9.36
CA LEU A 74 -7.36 -10.91 8.87
C LEU A 74 -8.35 -11.99 9.34
N GLU A 75 -7.88 -13.21 9.63
CA GLU A 75 -8.72 -14.28 10.16
C GLU A 75 -9.23 -13.95 11.57
N LEU A 76 -8.46 -13.20 12.35
CA LEU A 76 -8.84 -12.76 13.69
C LEU A 76 -9.86 -11.62 13.70
N LEU A 77 -10.08 -10.96 12.56
CA LEU A 77 -10.94 -9.78 12.43
C LEU A 77 -12.36 -10.08 11.93
N VAL A 78 -12.72 -11.36 11.74
CA VAL A 78 -14.07 -11.76 11.30
C VAL A 78 -15.09 -11.63 12.46
N PRO A 79 -16.38 -11.33 12.21
CA PRO A 79 -17.37 -10.94 13.24
C PRO A 79 -17.52 -11.87 14.46
N PHE A 80 -17.21 -13.16 14.33
CA PHE A 80 -17.26 -14.12 15.45
C PHE A 80 -15.96 -14.19 16.24
N VAL A 81 -14.81 -14.01 15.60
CA VAL A 81 -13.48 -14.11 16.22
C VAL A 81 -13.02 -12.75 16.75
N LEU A 82 -13.63 -11.66 16.28
CA LEU A 82 -13.29 -10.29 16.62
C LEU A 82 -13.27 -10.03 18.14
N ASP A 83 -14.21 -10.60 18.89
CA ASP A 83 -14.23 -10.46 20.35
C ASP A 83 -13.00 -11.10 21.01
N CYS A 84 -12.54 -12.26 20.51
CA CYS A 84 -11.32 -12.89 21.00
C CYS A 84 -10.09 -12.02 20.69
N TRP A 85 -10.04 -11.44 19.49
CA TRP A 85 -8.97 -10.53 19.10
C TRP A 85 -8.95 -9.28 19.97
N VAL A 86 -10.10 -8.63 20.17
CA VAL A 86 -10.27 -7.46 21.05
C VAL A 86 -9.79 -7.76 22.46
N ASP A 87 -10.15 -8.92 23.02
CA ASP A 87 -9.74 -9.31 24.38
C ASP A 87 -8.25 -9.66 24.49
N ASN A 88 -7.58 -10.01 23.38
CA ASN A 88 -6.15 -10.26 23.36
C ASN A 88 -5.34 -8.98 23.10
N MET A 89 -5.87 -8.08 22.27
CA MET A 89 -5.17 -6.88 21.80
C MET A 89 -5.29 -5.70 22.79
N ARG A 90 -6.39 -5.61 23.55
CA ARG A 90 -6.63 -4.50 24.48
C ARG A 90 -5.56 -4.40 25.58
N LEU A 91 -5.31 -3.16 26.01
CA LEU A 91 -4.47 -2.85 27.16
C LEU A 91 -5.32 -2.73 28.43
N GLU A 92 -4.72 -3.03 29.57
CA GLU A 92 -5.23 -2.66 30.88
C GLU A 92 -4.51 -1.40 31.36
N TYR A 93 -5.27 -0.38 31.74
CA TYR A 93 -4.76 0.89 32.28
C TYR A 93 -5.06 0.97 33.77
N ASP A 94 -4.00 1.13 34.57
CA ASP A 94 -4.07 1.36 36.00
C ASP A 94 -4.08 2.87 36.28
N GLU A 95 -5.17 3.37 36.86
CA GLU A 95 -5.34 4.80 37.13
C GLU A 95 -4.53 5.29 38.33
N ILE A 96 -4.05 4.39 39.19
CA ILE A 96 -3.24 4.73 40.37
C ILE A 96 -1.79 4.93 39.94
N THR A 97 -1.23 3.96 39.22
CA THR A 97 0.16 4.02 38.75
C THR A 97 0.30 4.87 37.48
N GLY A 98 -0.76 4.97 36.68
CA GLY A 98 -0.74 5.58 35.36
C GLY A 98 -0.14 4.68 34.28
N GLU A 99 0.18 3.42 34.59
CA GLU A 99 0.85 2.51 33.68
C GLU A 99 -0.13 1.63 32.88
N THR A 100 0.39 1.06 31.79
CA THR A 100 -0.35 0.07 30.98
C THR A 100 0.27 -1.31 31.05
N SER A 101 -0.58 -2.33 31.11
CA SER A 101 -0.19 -3.74 30.96
C SER A 101 -0.99 -4.42 29.85
N ASN A 102 -0.51 -5.57 29.38
CA ASN A 102 -1.28 -6.41 28.48
C ASN A 102 -2.49 -7.01 29.21
N SER A 103 -3.46 -7.49 28.45
CA SER A 103 -4.57 -8.27 29.00
C SER A 103 -4.06 -9.49 29.80
N PRO A 104 -4.74 -9.88 30.91
CA PRO A 104 -4.29 -11.00 31.73
C PRO A 104 -4.04 -12.27 30.94
N GLY A 105 -2.86 -12.87 31.13
CA GLY A 105 -2.44 -14.07 30.40
C GLY A 105 -2.08 -13.83 28.93
N VAL A 106 -1.85 -12.59 28.51
CA VAL A 106 -1.40 -12.26 27.15
C VAL A 106 -0.03 -11.62 27.20
N ASP A 107 0.93 -12.24 26.52
CA ASP A 107 2.24 -11.65 26.29
C ASP A 107 2.34 -11.17 24.85
N ILE A 108 2.82 -9.95 24.62
CA ILE A 108 2.93 -9.33 23.30
C ILE A 108 4.35 -8.84 23.08
N ARG A 109 4.89 -9.13 21.89
CA ARG A 109 6.20 -8.66 21.44
C ARG A 109 6.13 -8.02 20.06
N VAL A 110 7.13 -7.19 19.76
CA VAL A 110 7.27 -6.49 18.49
C VAL A 110 8.38 -7.13 17.66
N PRO A 111 8.07 -7.83 16.56
CA PRO A 111 9.09 -8.47 15.73
C PRO A 111 9.75 -7.49 14.74
N GLY A 112 10.94 -7.88 14.26
CA GLY A 112 11.59 -7.25 13.10
C GLY A 112 12.41 -6.00 13.42
N TRP A 113 12.89 -5.83 14.66
CA TRP A 113 13.76 -4.71 15.04
C TRP A 113 14.97 -4.57 14.13
N GLY A 114 15.19 -3.38 13.56
CA GLY A 114 16.30 -3.08 12.65
C GLY A 114 16.15 -3.67 11.23
N ASN A 115 15.25 -4.63 11.02
CA ASN A 115 14.83 -5.11 9.70
C ASN A 115 13.66 -4.26 9.19
N THR A 116 13.25 -4.50 7.96
CA THR A 116 12.21 -3.76 7.25
C THR A 116 10.94 -4.59 7.00
N THR A 117 11.03 -5.92 7.03
CA THR A 117 9.94 -6.83 6.62
C THR A 117 8.61 -6.57 7.34
N THR A 118 8.62 -6.39 8.66
CA THR A 118 7.41 -6.22 9.48
C THR A 118 6.74 -4.85 9.34
N VAL A 119 7.43 -3.92 8.67
CA VAL A 119 6.96 -2.57 8.35
C VAL A 119 6.64 -2.44 6.86
N GLU A 120 7.30 -3.23 6.00
CA GLU A 120 6.93 -3.40 4.60
C GLU A 120 5.55 -4.04 4.46
N PHE A 121 5.32 -5.13 5.21
CA PHE A 121 4.09 -5.90 5.21
C PHE A 121 3.58 -6.10 6.64
N ILE A 122 2.46 -5.46 6.97
CA ILE A 122 1.79 -5.59 8.27
C ILE A 122 1.05 -6.94 8.34
N ASP A 123 0.59 -7.46 7.21
CA ASP A 123 0.13 -8.84 7.08
C ASP A 123 1.29 -9.71 6.56
N PRO A 124 1.72 -10.75 7.30
CA PRO A 124 2.77 -11.68 6.86
C PRO A 124 2.52 -12.33 5.50
N SER A 125 1.25 -12.42 5.04
CA SER A 125 0.91 -12.96 3.72
C SER A 125 1.55 -12.19 2.55
N GLY A 126 1.95 -10.94 2.78
CA GLY A 126 2.58 -10.09 1.78
C GLY A 126 1.65 -9.63 0.65
N VAL A 127 0.34 -9.92 0.75
CA VAL A 127 -0.66 -9.60 -0.27
C VAL A 127 -1.74 -8.66 0.24
N GLY A 128 -2.35 -7.90 -0.68
CA GLY A 128 -3.54 -7.10 -0.38
C GLY A 128 -3.28 -5.90 0.55
N TYR A 129 -4.12 -5.74 1.56
CA TYR A 129 -4.18 -4.56 2.42
C TYR A 129 -3.01 -4.40 3.40
N GLY A 130 -2.21 -5.45 3.61
CA GLY A 130 -1.05 -5.41 4.50
C GLY A 130 0.20 -4.73 3.92
N ASP A 131 0.23 -4.40 2.62
CA ASP A 131 1.35 -3.68 2.00
C ASP A 131 1.37 -2.20 2.43
N TYR A 132 2.41 -1.84 3.20
CA TYR A 132 2.54 -0.53 3.83
C TYR A 132 3.78 0.23 3.33
N PHE A 133 4.99 -0.11 3.78
CA PHE A 133 6.23 0.54 3.31
C PHE A 133 6.95 -0.20 2.19
N SER A 134 6.44 -1.34 1.70
CA SER A 134 7.15 -2.15 0.70
C SER A 134 7.50 -1.35 -0.55
N LYS A 135 6.60 -0.46 -1.02
CA LYS A 135 6.82 0.38 -2.20
C LYS A 135 7.96 1.37 -2.01
N LEU A 136 8.05 2.02 -0.83
CA LEU A 136 9.14 2.93 -0.49
C LEU A 136 10.48 2.19 -0.46
N ILE A 137 10.51 1.09 0.29
CA ILE A 137 11.74 0.36 0.56
C ILE A 137 12.23 -0.31 -0.71
N ASN A 138 11.35 -0.91 -1.52
CA ASN A 138 11.70 -1.36 -2.87
C ASN A 138 12.29 -0.23 -3.71
N LYS A 139 11.74 0.99 -3.62
CA LYS A 139 12.29 2.12 -4.35
C LYS A 139 13.68 2.52 -3.87
N LEU A 140 13.90 2.58 -2.56
CA LEU A 140 15.22 2.81 -1.97
C LEU A 140 16.22 1.74 -2.43
N VAL A 141 15.81 0.48 -2.43
CA VAL A 141 16.65 -0.64 -2.89
C VAL A 141 17.01 -0.49 -4.37
N THR A 142 16.10 -0.02 -5.23
CA THR A 142 16.45 0.29 -6.64
C THR A 142 17.45 1.44 -6.78
N TRP A 143 17.54 2.31 -5.78
CA TRP A 143 18.60 3.33 -5.75
C TRP A 143 19.92 2.75 -5.29
N GLY A 144 19.91 1.57 -4.66
CA GLY A 144 21.06 0.80 -4.19
C GLY A 144 21.22 0.85 -2.66
N TYR A 145 20.12 1.03 -1.92
CA TYR A 145 20.06 0.74 -0.50
C TYR A 145 19.94 -0.79 -0.27
N THR A 146 20.37 -1.26 0.89
CA THR A 146 20.34 -2.63 1.37
C THR A 146 19.52 -2.70 2.67
N ARG A 147 18.45 -3.50 2.64
CA ARG A 147 17.58 -3.77 3.80
C ARG A 147 18.39 -4.29 4.99
N GLY A 148 18.09 -3.78 6.18
CA GLY A 148 18.77 -4.16 7.42
C GLY A 148 20.16 -3.54 7.61
N VAL A 149 20.69 -2.84 6.61
CA VAL A 149 22.04 -2.24 6.66
C VAL A 149 21.96 -0.70 6.61
N ASP A 150 21.55 -0.16 5.47
CA ASP A 150 21.45 1.29 5.24
C ASP A 150 20.00 1.76 5.06
N VAL A 151 19.04 0.83 5.01
CA VAL A 151 17.62 1.08 5.24
C VAL A 151 17.10 0.10 6.29
N ARG A 152 16.71 0.64 7.45
CA ARG A 152 16.29 -0.10 8.64
C ARG A 152 14.95 0.44 9.14
N ALA A 153 14.22 -0.35 9.92
CA ALA A 153 13.00 0.12 10.58
C ALA A 153 13.06 -0.08 12.10
N ALA A 154 12.32 0.76 12.83
CA ALA A 154 12.16 0.70 14.27
C ALA A 154 10.67 0.50 14.60
N PRO A 155 10.15 -0.74 14.49
CA PRO A 155 8.78 -1.06 14.87
C PRO A 155 8.61 -0.96 16.40
N TYR A 156 7.40 -0.67 16.87
CA TYR A 156 7.10 -0.52 18.31
C TYR A 156 5.69 -1.00 18.65
N ASP A 157 5.38 -1.06 19.95
CA ASP A 157 4.02 -1.31 20.40
C ASP A 157 3.19 -0.03 20.23
N PHE A 158 2.53 0.10 19.08
CA PHE A 158 1.76 1.28 18.69
C PHE A 158 0.51 1.52 19.55
N ARG A 159 0.10 0.56 20.37
CA ARG A 159 -1.03 0.72 21.32
C ARG A 159 -0.69 1.71 22.44
N LYS A 160 0.60 1.89 22.71
CA LYS A 160 1.11 2.67 23.83
C LYS A 160 1.50 4.09 23.40
N ALA A 161 1.39 5.05 24.30
CA ALA A 161 1.99 6.37 24.16
C ALA A 161 3.49 6.35 24.48
N PRO A 162 4.28 7.38 24.10
CA PRO A 162 5.74 7.40 24.29
C PRO A 162 6.20 7.07 25.72
N ASN A 163 5.54 7.64 26.73
CA ASN A 163 5.92 7.42 28.14
C ASN A 163 5.78 5.96 28.61
N HIS A 164 5.04 5.11 27.90
CA HIS A 164 4.91 3.67 28.21
C HIS A 164 5.82 2.78 27.33
N ASN A 165 6.67 3.40 26.51
CA ASN A 165 7.61 2.78 25.59
C ASN A 165 9.04 3.31 25.83
N ILE A 166 9.47 3.45 27.09
CA ILE A 166 10.77 4.06 27.43
C ILE A 166 11.96 3.29 26.81
N GLU A 167 11.95 1.96 26.93
CA GLU A 167 13.00 1.08 26.37
C GLU A 167 13.15 1.24 24.85
N TYR A 168 12.04 1.51 24.14
CA TYR A 168 12.07 1.75 22.70
C TYR A 168 12.97 2.94 22.33
N PHE A 169 13.01 4.00 23.14
CA PHE A 169 13.83 5.18 22.84
C PHE A 169 15.32 4.94 23.06
N GLU A 170 15.68 4.13 24.05
CA GLU A 170 17.06 3.68 24.24
C GLU A 170 17.51 2.82 23.07
N ASN A 171 16.69 1.84 22.69
CA ASN A 171 16.95 0.98 21.54
C ASN A 171 17.01 1.79 20.23
N LEU A 172 16.13 2.78 20.04
CA LEU A 172 16.13 3.66 18.85
C LEU A 172 17.42 4.49 18.77
N LYS A 173 17.91 5.00 19.91
CA LYS A 173 19.19 5.70 19.97
C LYS A 173 20.33 4.79 19.54
N SER A 174 20.41 3.58 20.11
CA SER A 174 21.40 2.58 19.74
C SER A 174 21.31 2.18 18.26
N LEU A 175 20.10 2.02 17.72
CA LEU A 175 19.87 1.72 16.31
C LEU A 175 20.43 2.83 15.39
N ILE A 176 20.20 4.10 15.74
CA ILE A 176 20.72 5.25 15.01
C ILE A 176 22.25 5.29 15.04
N GLU A 177 22.85 5.08 16.22
CA GLU A 177 24.30 5.07 16.40
C GLU A 177 24.95 3.91 15.62
N GLU A 178 24.42 2.69 15.75
CA GLU A 178 24.87 1.50 15.01
C GLU A 178 24.79 1.74 13.50
N THR A 179 23.67 2.29 13.03
CA THR A 179 23.45 2.60 11.61
C THR A 179 24.43 3.67 11.12
N TYR A 180 24.75 4.67 11.94
CA TYR A 180 25.76 5.67 11.60
C TYR A 180 27.15 5.05 11.43
N TYR A 181 27.60 4.25 12.41
CA TYR A 181 28.94 3.67 12.41
C TYR A 181 29.12 2.61 11.32
N SER A 182 28.15 1.71 11.15
CA SER A 182 28.18 0.66 10.11
C SER A 182 28.12 1.22 8.68
N ASN A 183 27.58 2.43 8.50
CA ASN A 183 27.51 3.11 7.20
C ASN A 183 28.61 4.17 7.00
N GLY A 184 29.77 3.91 7.61
CA GLY A 184 30.97 4.72 7.41
C GLY A 184 30.82 6.14 7.95
N ASN A 185 30.22 6.28 9.13
CA ASN A 185 29.99 7.54 9.83
C ASN A 185 29.10 8.52 9.06
N SER A 186 28.13 7.99 8.33
CA SER A 186 27.19 8.79 7.55
C SER A 186 25.96 9.12 8.40
N LYS A 187 25.65 10.41 8.55
CA LYS A 187 24.46 10.89 9.27
C LYS A 187 23.18 10.25 8.72
N VAL A 188 22.30 9.84 9.63
CA VAL A 188 21.07 9.10 9.37
C VAL A 188 19.93 10.04 9.00
N VAL A 189 19.14 9.68 7.99
CA VAL A 189 17.84 10.30 7.70
C VAL A 189 16.77 9.48 8.41
N THR A 190 15.93 10.12 9.22
CA THR A 190 14.78 9.44 9.83
C THR A 190 13.53 9.71 9.00
N ILE A 191 12.66 8.72 8.85
CA ILE A 191 11.36 8.87 8.20
C ILE A 191 10.29 8.45 9.20
N GLY A 192 9.43 9.38 9.60
CA GLY A 192 8.25 9.07 10.41
C GLY A 192 7.00 9.09 9.56
N HIS A 193 6.08 8.15 9.79
CA HIS A 193 4.73 8.22 9.24
C HIS A 193 3.69 8.33 10.37
N SER A 194 2.72 9.23 10.22
CA SER A 194 1.61 9.39 11.17
C SER A 194 2.13 9.46 12.62
N LEU A 195 1.64 8.61 13.53
CA LEU A 195 2.06 8.51 14.94
C LEU A 195 3.59 8.40 15.13
N GLY A 196 4.31 7.76 14.20
CA GLY A 196 5.77 7.64 14.26
C GLY A 196 6.50 8.98 14.27
N ASN A 197 5.88 10.04 13.73
CA ASN A 197 6.43 11.40 13.80
C ASN A 197 6.38 11.99 15.20
N LEU A 198 5.32 11.71 15.96
CA LEU A 198 5.21 12.16 17.34
C LEU A 198 6.22 11.42 18.23
N TYR A 199 6.43 10.13 17.98
CA TYR A 199 7.49 9.35 18.62
C TYR A 199 8.88 9.93 18.33
N LEU A 200 9.18 10.25 17.07
CA LEU A 200 10.44 10.88 16.69
C LEU A 200 10.58 12.29 17.28
N LEU A 201 9.52 13.09 17.31
CA LEU A 201 9.55 14.43 17.92
C LEU A 201 9.86 14.35 19.42
N TYR A 202 9.17 13.46 20.14
CA TYR A 202 9.44 13.20 21.55
C TYR A 202 10.89 12.75 21.76
N PHE A 203 11.35 11.79 20.96
CA PHE A 203 12.74 11.31 20.99
C PHE A 203 13.76 12.44 20.77
N PHE A 204 13.58 13.29 19.76
CA PHE A 204 14.49 14.40 19.47
C PHE A 204 14.52 15.46 20.57
N ASN A 205 13.41 15.64 21.29
CA ASN A 205 13.33 16.56 22.42
C ASN A 205 14.05 16.01 23.67
N LEU A 206 14.29 14.70 23.74
CA LEU A 206 15.13 14.06 24.78
C LEU A 206 16.63 14.08 24.44
N GLN A 207 17.01 14.20 23.16
CA GLN A 207 18.42 14.15 22.77
C GLN A 207 19.11 15.51 22.82
N SER A 208 20.40 15.50 23.20
CA SER A 208 21.22 16.71 23.24
C SER A 208 21.45 17.28 21.83
N PRO A 209 21.63 18.62 21.69
CA PRO A 209 21.96 19.23 20.40
C PRO A 209 23.22 18.62 19.76
N ALA A 210 24.25 18.33 20.56
CA ALA A 210 25.49 17.71 20.08
C ALA A 210 25.25 16.30 19.51
N TRP A 211 24.39 15.50 20.14
CA TRP A 211 24.03 14.18 19.64
C TRP A 211 23.29 14.29 18.30
N LYS A 212 22.28 15.16 18.22
CA LYS A 212 21.50 15.38 16.99
C LYS A 212 22.39 15.86 15.85
N ALA A 213 23.27 16.83 16.11
CA ALA A 213 24.22 17.34 15.14
C ALA A 213 25.20 16.26 14.64
N LYS A 214 25.58 15.31 15.48
CA LYS A 214 26.49 14.21 15.10
C LYS A 214 25.80 13.14 14.26
N PHE A 215 24.62 12.68 14.68
CA PHE A 215 24.01 11.46 14.14
C PHE A 215 22.90 11.69 13.13
N ILE A 216 22.18 12.80 13.20
CA ILE A 216 21.00 13.05 12.37
C ILE A 216 21.34 13.99 11.22
N LYS A 217 20.97 13.58 10.01
CA LYS A 217 21.04 14.45 8.83
C LYS A 217 19.79 15.30 8.71
N SER A 218 18.65 14.62 8.65
CA SER A 218 17.33 15.26 8.54
C SER A 218 16.23 14.29 8.96
N HIS A 219 15.06 14.84 9.23
CA HIS A 219 13.85 14.12 9.54
C HIS A 219 12.80 14.37 8.45
N VAL A 220 12.33 13.31 7.80
CA VAL A 220 11.24 13.36 6.83
C VAL A 220 9.95 12.99 7.57
N SER A 221 9.08 13.98 7.71
CA SER A 221 7.80 13.82 8.38
C SER A 221 6.70 13.59 7.36
N VAL A 222 6.07 12.42 7.37
CA VAL A 222 4.99 12.06 6.43
C VAL A 222 3.66 11.97 7.17
N SER A 223 2.70 12.82 6.78
CA SER A 223 1.35 12.87 7.36
C SER A 223 1.32 12.90 8.89
N ALA A 224 2.12 13.76 9.51
CA ALA A 224 2.23 13.84 10.98
C ALA A 224 1.01 14.50 11.64
N PRO A 225 0.33 13.82 12.60
CA PRO A 225 -0.73 14.41 13.39
C PRO A 225 -0.15 15.18 14.59
N TYR A 226 0.69 16.19 14.36
CA TYR A 226 1.33 16.96 15.45
C TYR A 226 0.31 17.54 16.44
N GLY A 227 -0.83 18.02 15.94
CA GLY A 227 -1.92 18.51 16.77
C GLY A 227 -2.91 17.45 17.24
N GLY A 228 -2.82 16.22 16.74
CA GLY A 228 -3.86 15.19 16.92
C GLY A 228 -4.90 15.17 15.80
N SER A 229 -5.94 14.35 15.96
CA SER A 229 -7.02 14.16 14.97
C SER A 229 -8.38 14.03 15.63
N VAL A 230 -9.39 14.71 15.06
CA VAL A 230 -10.80 14.61 15.51
C VAL A 230 -11.36 13.20 15.33
N LYS A 231 -10.81 12.40 14.40
CA LYS A 231 -11.24 11.01 14.18
C LYS A 231 -11.01 10.12 15.42
N ILE A 232 -10.08 10.50 16.31
CA ILE A 232 -9.87 9.86 17.61
C ILE A 232 -11.08 10.02 18.54
N LEU A 233 -11.76 11.17 18.51
CA LEU A 233 -13.00 11.38 19.28
C LEU A 233 -14.11 10.43 18.82
N LYS A 234 -14.16 10.11 17.52
CA LYS A 234 -15.05 9.08 16.99
C LYS A 234 -14.65 7.68 17.45
N ALA A 235 -13.36 7.35 17.44
CA ALA A 235 -12.86 6.07 17.93
C ALA A 235 -13.20 5.87 19.42
N PHE A 236 -13.02 6.91 20.25
CA PHE A 236 -13.52 6.90 21.62
C PHE A 236 -15.05 6.82 21.63
N ALA A 237 -15.82 7.75 21.06
CA ALA A 237 -17.28 7.71 21.20
C ALA A 237 -17.94 6.46 20.59
N SER A 238 -17.85 6.27 19.29
CA SER A 238 -18.68 5.28 18.55
C SER A 238 -17.88 4.12 17.97
N GLY A 239 -16.56 4.14 18.14
CA GLY A 239 -15.65 3.20 17.49
C GLY A 239 -15.44 3.52 16.01
N TYR A 240 -14.26 3.18 15.51
CA TYR A 240 -13.85 3.43 14.14
C TYR A 240 -13.48 2.12 13.43
N ASN A 241 -14.29 1.70 12.48
CA ASN A 241 -14.10 0.46 11.71
C ASN A 241 -13.24 0.65 10.44
N LEU A 242 -12.27 1.58 10.50
CA LEU A 242 -11.26 1.82 9.47
C LEU A 242 -11.83 2.19 8.08
N ASP A 243 -13.08 2.64 7.99
CA ASP A 243 -13.87 3.02 6.81
C ASP A 243 -14.01 1.98 5.66
N GLN A 244 -12.99 1.18 5.40
CA GLN A 244 -12.91 0.15 4.35
C GLN A 244 -13.41 -1.21 4.85
N TRP A 245 -13.57 -1.38 6.17
CA TRP A 245 -14.00 -2.62 6.82
C TRP A 245 -15.38 -2.51 7.47
N LYS A 246 -16.19 -1.52 7.05
CA LYS A 246 -17.52 -1.22 7.62
C LYS A 246 -18.48 -2.40 7.67
N LEU A 247 -18.33 -3.35 6.74
CA LEU A 247 -19.17 -4.54 6.62
C LEU A 247 -18.73 -5.71 7.50
N VAL A 248 -17.50 -5.69 8.02
CA VAL A 248 -16.88 -6.84 8.73
C VAL A 248 -16.57 -6.47 10.18
N LEU A 249 -16.13 -5.24 10.43
CA LEU A 249 -15.78 -4.76 11.76
C LEU A 249 -16.95 -4.00 12.37
N ASN A 250 -17.56 -4.60 13.40
CA ASN A 250 -18.50 -3.90 14.24
C ASN A 250 -17.76 -2.78 15.00
N PRO A 251 -18.13 -1.50 14.80
CA PRO A 251 -17.40 -0.38 15.39
C PRO A 251 -17.48 -0.39 16.93
N LEU A 252 -18.59 -0.83 17.53
CA LEU A 252 -18.72 -0.88 18.99
C LEU A 252 -17.92 -2.02 19.63
N THR A 253 -17.71 -3.11 18.89
CA THR A 253 -16.83 -4.20 19.35
C THR A 253 -15.38 -3.74 19.37
N ILE A 254 -14.87 -3.22 18.24
CA ILE A 254 -13.47 -2.75 18.15
C ILE A 254 -13.19 -1.54 19.04
N ARG A 255 -14.22 -0.72 19.33
CA ARG A 255 -14.13 0.41 20.26
C ARG A 255 -13.52 0.03 21.62
N LYS A 256 -13.80 -1.17 22.14
CA LYS A 256 -13.25 -1.62 23.42
C LYS A 256 -11.72 -1.65 23.41
N GLU A 257 -11.16 -2.11 22.30
CA GLU A 257 -9.72 -2.18 22.08
C GLU A 257 -9.16 -0.78 21.78
N GLN A 258 -9.79 -0.02 20.89
CA GLN A 258 -9.35 1.34 20.52
C GLN A 258 -9.29 2.28 21.73
N ARG A 259 -10.33 2.27 22.58
CA ARG A 259 -10.38 3.08 23.81
C ARG A 259 -9.30 2.70 24.83
N SER A 260 -8.78 1.47 24.78
CA SER A 260 -7.76 0.99 25.70
C SER A 260 -6.34 1.48 25.36
N MET A 261 -6.11 1.88 24.10
CA MET A 261 -4.81 2.36 23.66
C MET A 261 -4.48 3.75 24.23
N THR A 262 -3.36 3.89 24.93
CA THR A 262 -2.89 5.22 25.37
C THR A 262 -2.38 6.07 24.22
N SER A 263 -1.97 5.46 23.10
CA SER A 263 -1.68 6.18 21.86
C SER A 263 -2.91 6.91 21.29
N SER A 264 -4.12 6.34 21.45
CA SER A 264 -5.36 7.02 21.06
C SER A 264 -5.59 8.28 21.89
N ALA A 265 -5.42 8.22 23.21
CA ALA A 265 -5.54 9.40 24.07
C ALA A 265 -4.49 10.47 23.73
N PHE A 266 -3.27 10.05 23.39
CA PHE A 266 -2.18 10.92 22.96
C PHE A 266 -2.46 11.65 21.64
N LEU A 267 -3.26 11.06 20.75
CA LEU A 267 -3.64 11.62 19.45
C LEU A 267 -4.90 12.50 19.48
N LEU A 268 -5.47 12.78 20.67
CA LEU A 268 -6.58 13.73 20.79
C LEU A 268 -6.16 15.15 20.36
N PRO A 269 -7.07 15.92 19.72
CA PRO A 269 -6.81 17.30 19.33
C PRO A 269 -6.25 18.15 20.48
N SER A 270 -5.16 18.86 20.20
CA SER A 270 -4.41 19.67 21.15
C SER A 270 -5.00 21.05 21.34
N THR A 271 -5.05 21.54 22.57
CA THR A 271 -5.33 22.94 22.89
C THR A 271 -4.31 23.93 22.31
N LYS A 272 -3.15 23.45 21.83
CA LYS A 272 -2.17 24.26 21.10
C LYS A 272 -2.67 24.70 19.72
N LEU A 273 -3.48 23.86 19.05
CA LEU A 273 -3.95 24.12 17.67
C LEU A 273 -5.48 24.28 17.53
N TRP A 274 -6.23 24.01 18.61
CA TRP A 274 -7.67 24.22 18.68
C TRP A 274 -8.00 25.18 19.80
N SER A 275 -8.76 26.22 19.50
CA SER A 275 -9.18 27.22 20.48
C SER A 275 -10.39 26.75 21.29
N ALA A 276 -10.69 27.47 22.38
CA ALA A 276 -11.74 27.10 23.32
C ALA A 276 -13.17 27.26 22.77
N ASP A 277 -13.35 27.98 21.67
CA ASP A 277 -14.62 28.17 20.97
C ASP A 277 -14.86 27.14 19.86
N GLU A 278 -13.86 26.34 19.51
CA GLU A 278 -13.97 25.35 18.44
C GLU A 278 -14.62 24.05 18.92
N VAL A 279 -15.89 23.87 18.56
CA VAL A 279 -16.66 22.65 18.86
C VAL A 279 -16.19 21.50 17.98
N LEU A 280 -15.77 20.40 18.61
CA LEU A 280 -15.33 19.16 17.96
C LEU A 280 -16.44 18.11 17.90
N VAL A 281 -17.27 18.07 18.94
CA VAL A 281 -18.41 17.14 19.02
C VAL A 281 -19.67 17.91 19.40
N THR A 282 -20.72 17.78 18.60
CA THR A 282 -22.04 18.33 18.86
C THR A 282 -23.01 17.21 19.16
N THR A 283 -23.71 17.33 20.29
CA THR A 283 -24.83 16.46 20.66
C THR A 283 -26.06 17.32 20.95
N VAL A 284 -27.21 16.68 21.20
CA VAL A 284 -28.43 17.40 21.59
C VAL A 284 -28.31 18.04 22.97
N SER A 285 -27.54 17.44 23.87
CA SER A 285 -27.39 17.90 25.26
C SER A 285 -26.23 18.88 25.44
N ARG A 286 -25.13 18.72 24.70
CA ARG A 286 -23.89 19.47 24.90
C ARG A 286 -23.00 19.52 23.66
N ASN A 287 -22.23 20.60 23.55
CA ASN A 287 -21.08 20.73 22.67
C ASN A 287 -19.77 20.47 23.44
N TYR A 288 -18.83 19.76 22.83
CA TYR A 288 -17.51 19.48 23.40
C TYR A 288 -16.42 20.08 22.53
N THR A 289 -15.49 20.78 23.19
CA THR A 289 -14.28 21.35 22.59
C THR A 289 -13.05 20.55 23.03
N ALA A 290 -11.85 20.96 22.59
CA ALA A 290 -10.59 20.38 23.09
C ALA A 290 -10.37 20.61 24.60
N TYR A 291 -11.15 21.48 25.23
CA TYR A 291 -11.07 21.83 26.65
C TYR A 291 -12.08 21.05 27.51
N ASP A 292 -13.04 20.34 26.91
CA ASP A 292 -14.12 19.62 27.58
C ASP A 292 -13.89 18.10 27.67
N TYR A 293 -12.65 17.61 27.55
CA TYR A 293 -12.40 16.17 27.48
C TYR A 293 -12.81 15.42 28.75
N LYS A 294 -12.71 16.04 29.93
CA LYS A 294 -13.15 15.42 31.18
C LYS A 294 -14.64 15.07 31.10
N GLU A 295 -15.45 16.03 30.65
CA GLU A 295 -16.89 15.87 30.52
C GLU A 295 -17.24 14.94 29.36
N PHE A 296 -16.55 15.05 28.22
CA PHE A 296 -16.69 14.09 27.12
C PHE A 296 -16.49 12.65 27.58
N PHE A 297 -15.40 12.36 28.32
CA PHE A 297 -15.11 11.01 28.80
C PHE A 297 -16.12 10.51 29.84
N ASN A 298 -16.64 11.41 30.68
CA ASN A 298 -17.73 11.09 31.59
C ASN A 298 -19.01 10.71 30.83
N ASP A 299 -19.38 11.51 29.83
CA ASP A 299 -20.65 11.37 29.11
C ASP A 299 -20.67 10.15 28.16
N ILE A 300 -19.52 9.70 27.66
CA ILE A 300 -19.41 8.44 26.91
C ILE A 300 -19.27 7.18 27.79
N GLY A 301 -19.31 7.33 29.11
CA GLY A 301 -19.15 6.25 30.07
C GLY A 301 -17.74 5.65 30.14
N PHE A 302 -16.69 6.41 29.78
CA PHE A 302 -15.30 5.94 29.76
C PHE A 302 -14.36 6.90 30.49
N LYS A 303 -14.57 7.04 31.79
CA LYS A 303 -13.83 8.00 32.66
C LYS A 303 -12.31 7.79 32.63
N LYS A 304 -11.85 6.54 32.47
CA LYS A 304 -10.44 6.18 32.35
C LYS A 304 -9.72 6.93 31.24
N GLY A 305 -10.41 7.26 30.15
CA GLY A 305 -9.83 8.02 29.04
C GLY A 305 -9.35 9.41 29.45
N TRP A 306 -9.97 10.05 30.45
CA TRP A 306 -9.49 11.32 30.98
C TRP A 306 -8.17 11.16 31.74
N SER A 307 -8.04 10.08 32.51
CA SER A 307 -6.79 9.72 33.20
C SER A 307 -5.66 9.47 32.19
N MET A 308 -5.95 8.73 31.12
CA MET A 308 -5.01 8.48 30.01
C MET A 308 -4.59 9.79 29.33
N TYR A 309 -5.55 10.66 28.97
CA TYR A 309 -5.25 11.94 28.31
C TYR A 309 -4.32 12.83 29.16
N LYS A 310 -4.61 12.98 30.46
CA LYS A 310 -3.75 13.75 31.37
C LYS A 310 -2.33 13.20 31.45
N ASN A 311 -2.18 11.89 31.42
CA ASN A 311 -0.89 11.21 31.48
C ASN A 311 -0.06 11.48 30.20
N THR A 312 -0.70 11.46 29.02
CA THR A 312 0.01 11.54 27.74
C THR A 312 0.14 12.95 27.16
N ARG A 313 -0.77 13.89 27.47
CA ARG A 313 -0.84 15.20 26.79
C ARG A 313 0.43 16.05 26.97
N ARG A 314 1.04 15.97 28.16
CA ARG A 314 2.22 16.77 28.54
C ARG A 314 3.48 16.42 27.75
N LEU A 315 3.52 15.26 27.09
CA LEU A 315 4.72 14.78 26.41
C LEU A 315 5.10 15.66 25.21
N LEU A 316 4.12 16.27 24.54
CA LEU A 316 4.31 17.14 23.38
C LEU A 316 3.32 18.32 23.40
N GLU A 317 3.06 18.89 24.58
CA GLU A 317 2.09 19.98 24.73
C GLU A 317 2.46 21.20 23.89
N ASP A 318 3.72 21.63 23.98
CA ASP A 318 4.23 22.84 23.32
C ASP A 318 4.61 22.64 21.86
N LEU A 319 4.65 21.39 21.37
CA LEU A 319 5.15 21.02 20.04
C LEU A 319 6.54 21.61 19.74
N LYS A 320 7.42 21.62 20.73
CA LYS A 320 8.80 22.14 20.62
C LYS A 320 9.53 21.57 19.40
N ALA A 321 10.15 22.45 18.61
CA ALA A 321 10.92 22.08 17.43
C ALA A 321 12.00 21.00 17.71
N PRO A 322 12.20 20.03 16.79
CA PRO A 322 13.10 18.91 17.00
C PRO A 322 14.59 19.28 16.97
N GLY A 323 14.96 20.47 16.48
CA GLY A 323 16.35 20.93 16.41
C GLY A 323 17.20 20.15 15.40
N VAL A 324 16.58 19.75 14.29
CA VAL A 324 17.21 19.10 13.11
C VAL A 324 16.53 19.62 11.84
N GLU A 325 17.14 19.41 10.68
CA GLU A 325 16.48 19.70 9.39
C GLU A 325 15.21 18.86 9.26
N VAL A 326 14.07 19.50 8.96
CA VAL A 326 12.77 18.81 8.82
C VAL A 326 12.23 18.98 7.40
N ILE A 327 11.82 17.88 6.79
CA ILE A 327 11.10 17.86 5.52
C ILE A 327 9.68 17.39 5.79
N CYS A 328 8.73 18.33 5.81
CA CYS A 328 7.32 18.03 6.01
C CYS A 328 6.66 17.66 4.69
N ILE A 329 6.15 16.43 4.63
CA ILE A 329 5.38 15.89 3.52
C ILE A 329 3.94 15.71 3.98
N ARG A 330 3.06 16.56 3.44
CA ARG A 330 1.61 16.38 3.57
C ARG A 330 1.05 15.72 2.31
N MET A 331 0.11 14.81 2.49
CA MET A 331 -0.53 14.04 1.43
C MET A 331 -1.87 14.68 1.05
N THR A 332 -2.08 14.97 -0.22
CA THR A 332 -3.32 15.63 -0.69
C THR A 332 -3.82 15.02 -2.01
N LEU A 333 -5.14 14.99 -2.21
CA LEU A 333 -5.78 14.46 -3.43
C LEU A 333 -6.16 15.58 -4.40
N HIS A 334 -5.18 16.15 -5.10
CA HIS A 334 -5.47 17.07 -6.20
C HIS A 334 -5.78 16.28 -7.48
N CYS A 335 -7.04 15.94 -7.68
CA CYS A 335 -7.54 15.52 -9.00
C CYS A 335 -8.57 16.57 -9.47
N LEU A 336 -8.23 17.32 -10.52
CA LEU A 336 -9.06 18.31 -11.25
C LEU A 336 -9.63 19.52 -10.48
N TYR A 337 -9.80 19.49 -9.15
CA TYR A 337 -10.54 20.52 -8.40
C TYR A 337 -9.75 21.28 -7.32
N GLY A 338 -8.48 20.93 -7.07
CA GLY A 338 -7.63 21.70 -6.15
C GLY A 338 -7.95 21.57 -4.65
N VAL A 339 -8.71 20.56 -4.23
CA VAL A 339 -9.19 20.37 -2.83
C VAL A 339 -8.43 19.23 -2.12
N ASP A 340 -8.20 19.37 -0.82
CA ASP A 340 -7.64 18.32 0.05
C ASP A 340 -8.65 17.16 0.27
N ILE A 341 -8.23 16.04 0.88
CA ILE A 341 -9.12 14.90 1.11
C ILE A 341 -10.12 15.27 2.23
N PRO A 342 -11.44 15.07 2.03
CA PRO A 342 -12.44 15.34 3.06
C PRO A 342 -12.09 14.62 4.37
N THR A 343 -11.86 15.39 5.42
CA THR A 343 -11.38 14.91 6.72
C THR A 343 -12.27 15.44 7.84
N ALA A 344 -12.70 14.56 8.74
CA ALA A 344 -13.56 14.96 9.85
C ALA A 344 -12.91 16.05 10.71
N GLU A 345 -13.56 17.22 10.77
CA GLU A 345 -13.19 18.32 11.68
C GLU A 345 -14.22 18.43 12.82
N ARG A 346 -15.47 18.00 12.60
CA ARG A 346 -16.51 17.98 13.65
C ARG A 346 -17.39 16.74 13.54
N LEU A 347 -17.86 16.25 14.68
CA LEU A 347 -18.74 15.09 14.79
C LEU A 347 -20.10 15.53 15.33
N VAL A 348 -21.18 15.23 14.60
CA VAL A 348 -22.54 15.63 14.99
C VAL A 348 -23.39 14.39 15.28
N TYR A 349 -23.99 14.37 16.46
CA TYR A 349 -24.86 13.30 16.93
C TYR A 349 -26.30 13.80 17.10
N GLY A 350 -27.24 13.10 16.47
CA GLY A 350 -28.67 13.33 16.66
C GLY A 350 -29.20 12.85 18.01
N LYS A 351 -30.50 13.08 18.26
CA LYS A 351 -31.19 12.69 19.49
C LYS A 351 -31.09 11.18 19.74
N GLY A 352 -30.59 10.80 20.92
CA GLY A 352 -30.44 9.39 21.35
C GLY A 352 -29.39 8.60 20.56
N LYS A 353 -28.49 9.26 19.82
CA LYS A 353 -27.45 8.60 19.02
C LYS A 353 -26.06 8.60 19.68
N PHE A 354 -25.78 9.56 20.55
CA PHE A 354 -24.51 9.64 21.27
C PHE A 354 -24.52 8.70 22.50
N PRO A 355 -23.45 7.93 22.78
CA PRO A 355 -22.20 7.79 22.01
C PRO A 355 -22.19 6.59 21.04
N ASP A 356 -23.19 5.70 21.08
CA ASP A 356 -23.11 4.36 20.48
C ASP A 356 -23.51 4.26 18.99
N SER A 357 -23.99 5.33 18.37
CA SER A 357 -24.27 5.37 16.93
C SER A 357 -23.19 6.13 16.18
N GLN A 358 -22.95 5.82 14.91
CA GLN A 358 -21.99 6.56 14.09
C GLN A 358 -22.44 8.02 13.90
N PRO A 359 -21.54 9.02 14.08
CA PRO A 359 -21.87 10.43 13.88
C PRO A 359 -21.97 10.81 12.39
N ILE A 360 -22.57 11.98 12.15
CA ILE A 360 -22.37 12.71 10.91
C ILE A 360 -21.04 13.46 11.01
N GLU A 361 -20.13 13.22 10.08
CA GLU A 361 -18.83 13.89 10.00
C GLU A 361 -18.95 15.16 9.16
N ILE A 362 -18.68 16.31 9.77
CA ILE A 362 -18.50 17.57 9.05
C ILE A 362 -17.03 17.65 8.65
N ASN A 363 -16.78 17.58 7.35
CA ASN A 363 -15.45 17.47 6.81
C ASN A 363 -14.85 18.85 6.49
N GLY A 364 -13.56 19.01 6.80
CA GLY A 364 -12.70 20.03 6.25
C GLY A 364 -11.56 19.41 5.43
N ASP A 365 -10.54 20.21 5.19
CA ASP A 365 -9.36 19.82 4.43
C ASP A 365 -8.39 18.95 5.27
N GLY A 366 -7.82 17.91 4.66
CA GLY A 366 -6.83 17.05 5.29
C GLY A 366 -6.40 15.87 4.41
N ASP A 367 -5.97 14.78 5.02
CA ASP A 367 -5.56 13.54 4.33
C ASP A 367 -6.55 12.37 4.44
N GLY A 368 -7.77 12.64 4.92
CA GLY A 368 -8.84 11.68 5.21
C GLY A 368 -8.85 11.16 6.64
N THR A 369 -7.79 11.45 7.42
CA THR A 369 -7.69 11.10 8.84
C THR A 369 -7.25 12.29 9.69
N VAL A 370 -6.26 13.05 9.25
CA VAL A 370 -5.65 14.15 9.98
C VAL A 370 -5.99 15.46 9.29
N GLY A 371 -6.57 16.39 10.05
CA GLY A 371 -6.93 17.72 9.56
C GLY A 371 -5.70 18.54 9.15
N ILE A 372 -5.87 19.41 8.17
CA ILE A 372 -4.78 20.17 7.55
C ILE A 372 -3.99 21.01 8.55
N ARG A 373 -4.67 21.53 9.59
CA ARG A 373 -4.03 22.32 10.65
C ARG A 373 -2.96 21.53 11.40
N SER A 374 -3.26 20.27 11.70
CA SER A 374 -2.34 19.39 12.41
C SER A 374 -1.19 18.95 11.51
N LEU A 375 -1.47 18.67 10.24
CA LEU A 375 -0.46 18.34 9.22
C LEU A 375 0.51 19.49 8.96
N ALA A 376 0.05 20.74 9.12
CA ALA A 376 0.82 21.95 8.85
C ALA A 376 1.62 22.48 10.04
N ALA A 377 1.43 21.94 11.25
CA ALA A 377 2.02 22.49 12.48
C ALA A 377 3.56 22.55 12.47
N CYS A 378 4.24 21.68 11.73
CA CYS A 378 5.70 21.75 11.62
C CYS A 378 6.21 23.03 10.94
N MET A 379 5.34 23.78 10.24
CA MET A 379 5.71 25.05 9.63
C MET A 379 5.98 26.14 10.67
N ASP A 380 5.46 25.99 11.89
CA ASP A 380 5.72 26.93 12.98
C ASP A 380 7.20 26.89 13.40
N TRP A 381 7.86 25.73 13.20
CA TRP A 381 9.28 25.55 13.49
C TRP A 381 10.23 26.35 12.60
N VAL A 382 9.76 26.90 11.48
CA VAL A 382 10.58 27.80 10.63
C VAL A 382 11.13 28.98 11.45
N LYS A 383 10.41 29.41 12.49
CA LYS A 383 10.81 30.52 13.36
C LYS A 383 11.43 30.07 14.69
N GLU A 384 11.40 28.78 15.01
CA GLU A 384 11.80 28.25 16.33
C GLU A 384 13.18 27.55 16.31
N GLN A 385 13.73 27.26 15.14
CA GLN A 385 15.04 26.61 15.01
C GLN A 385 15.87 27.20 13.87
N GLU A 386 17.20 27.10 13.99
CA GLU A 386 18.15 27.51 12.95
C GLU A 386 18.19 26.55 11.75
N HIS A 387 17.75 25.31 11.95
CA HIS A 387 17.75 24.29 10.89
C HIS A 387 16.56 24.48 9.95
N ASP A 388 16.80 24.30 8.65
CA ASP A 388 15.79 24.49 7.62
C ASP A 388 14.56 23.57 7.81
N VAL A 389 13.38 24.14 7.55
CA VAL A 389 12.10 23.42 7.47
C VAL A 389 11.56 23.53 6.06
N HIS A 390 11.49 22.40 5.37
CA HIS A 390 11.03 22.33 3.99
C HIS A 390 9.60 21.80 3.88
N LYS A 391 8.73 22.53 3.20
CA LYS A 391 7.37 22.06 2.86
C LYS A 391 7.35 21.36 1.50
N LYS A 392 6.82 20.13 1.46
CA LYS A 392 6.48 19.42 0.23
C LYS A 392 5.03 18.95 0.29
N THR A 393 4.25 19.33 -0.71
CA THR A 393 2.91 18.77 -0.91
C THR A 393 3.03 17.68 -1.97
N GLN A 394 2.65 16.44 -1.63
CA GLN A 394 2.65 15.33 -2.59
C GLN A 394 1.24 15.14 -3.14
N HIS A 395 1.12 15.25 -4.46
CA HIS A 395 -0.14 15.09 -5.17
C HIS A 395 -0.31 13.63 -5.64
N HIS A 396 -1.55 13.14 -5.58
CA HIS A 396 -2.07 11.95 -6.28
C HIS A 396 -1.91 10.59 -5.56
N ILE A 397 -2.91 10.19 -4.77
CA ILE A 397 -3.07 8.82 -4.27
C ILE A 397 -4.55 8.41 -4.31
N THR A 398 -4.92 7.48 -5.19
CA THR A 398 -6.18 6.73 -5.07
C THR A 398 -6.19 5.98 -3.73
N CYS A 399 -7.26 6.16 -2.95
CA CYS A 399 -7.51 5.49 -1.67
C CYS A 399 -7.20 3.98 -1.75
N SER A 400 -6.67 3.45 -0.64
CA SER A 400 -6.06 2.12 -0.44
C SER A 400 -4.54 2.08 -0.67
N GLY A 401 -3.77 2.37 0.39
CA GLY A 401 -2.42 1.80 0.63
C GLY A 401 -1.33 2.06 -0.43
N ARG A 402 -1.48 3.01 -1.34
CA ARG A 402 -0.43 3.35 -2.32
C ARG A 402 0.35 4.56 -1.85
N ILE A 403 1.16 4.34 -0.82
CA ILE A 403 2.07 5.34 -0.31
C ILE A 403 3.37 5.23 -1.12
N LEU A 404 3.69 6.31 -1.83
CA LEU A 404 4.96 6.62 -2.52
C LEU A 404 5.09 6.12 -3.97
N GLN A 405 4.49 6.88 -4.89
CA GLN A 405 5.04 7.03 -6.24
C GLN A 405 5.18 8.48 -6.72
N GLN A 406 6.40 8.73 -7.17
CA GLN A 406 6.85 9.54 -8.31
C GLN A 406 6.67 11.06 -8.28
N LYS A 407 7.80 11.75 -8.02
CA LYS A 407 8.21 12.89 -8.85
C LYS A 407 8.61 12.36 -10.23
N LYS A 408 7.82 12.66 -11.25
CA LYS A 408 8.16 12.49 -12.67
C LYS A 408 8.17 13.86 -13.36
N MET A 409 9.33 14.50 -13.38
CA MET A 409 9.77 15.59 -14.28
C MET A 409 11.25 15.78 -13.90
N ARG A 410 12.29 15.57 -14.71
CA ARG A 410 12.51 15.70 -16.16
C ARG A 410 13.77 14.85 -16.45
N SER A 411 13.64 13.74 -17.14
CA SER A 411 14.77 13.07 -17.83
C SER A 411 14.15 12.10 -18.83
N ARG A 412 14.10 12.52 -20.09
CA ARG A 412 13.79 11.63 -21.20
C ARG A 412 14.93 10.60 -21.27
N ARG A 413 14.57 9.32 -21.39
CA ARG A 413 15.43 8.18 -21.78
C ARG A 413 16.12 7.42 -20.63
N CYS A 414 15.33 6.68 -19.83
CA CYS A 414 15.80 5.42 -19.22
C CYS A 414 14.60 4.56 -18.77
N LYS A 415 14.29 3.48 -19.49
CA LYS A 415 13.35 2.44 -19.04
C LYS A 415 14.12 1.49 -18.10
N SER A 416 13.55 1.17 -16.94
CA SER A 416 14.10 0.19 -15.99
C SER A 416 14.11 -1.23 -16.58
N LEU A 417 15.12 -2.05 -16.26
CA LEU A 417 15.20 -3.48 -16.59
C LEU A 417 13.96 -4.27 -16.12
N GLU A 418 13.34 -3.84 -15.02
CA GLU A 418 12.12 -4.43 -14.46
C GLU A 418 10.89 -4.17 -15.34
N SER A 419 10.85 -3.04 -16.05
CA SER A 419 9.82 -2.77 -17.05
C SER A 419 10.00 -3.71 -18.24
N TYR A 420 11.23 -3.90 -18.72
CA TYR A 420 11.49 -4.87 -19.79
C TYR A 420 11.16 -6.30 -19.38
N PHE A 421 11.45 -6.69 -18.14
CA PHE A 421 11.13 -8.01 -17.63
C PHE A 421 9.61 -8.25 -17.51
N LYS A 422 8.83 -7.27 -17.03
CA LYS A 422 7.36 -7.37 -17.01
C LYS A 422 6.76 -7.46 -18.41
N GLU A 423 7.27 -6.68 -19.36
CA GLU A 423 6.85 -6.76 -20.77
C GLU A 423 7.22 -8.10 -21.41
N LEU A 424 8.41 -8.64 -21.08
CA LEU A 424 8.84 -9.97 -21.51
C LEU A 424 7.94 -11.07 -20.94
N MET A 425 7.59 -11.00 -19.66
CA MET A 425 6.70 -11.98 -19.01
C MET A 425 5.29 -11.96 -19.61
N LYS A 426 4.73 -10.78 -19.93
CA LYS A 426 3.43 -10.70 -20.63
C LYS A 426 3.50 -11.34 -22.03
N ALA A 427 4.55 -11.05 -22.79
CA ALA A 427 4.75 -11.66 -24.10
C ALA A 427 4.93 -13.19 -24.00
N MET A 428 5.57 -13.70 -22.94
CA MET A 428 5.67 -15.15 -22.69
C MET A 428 4.31 -15.79 -22.45
N VAL A 429 3.38 -15.13 -21.76
CA VAL A 429 2.01 -15.65 -21.55
C VAL A 429 1.27 -15.77 -22.89
N ASP A 430 1.34 -14.75 -23.74
CA ASP A 430 0.71 -14.78 -25.07
C ASP A 430 1.30 -15.92 -25.96
N VAL A 431 2.61 -16.17 -25.88
CA VAL A 431 3.26 -17.31 -26.55
C VAL A 431 2.73 -18.65 -26.01
N LEU A 432 2.64 -18.78 -24.69
CA LEU A 432 2.17 -20.00 -24.04
C LEU A 432 0.70 -20.30 -24.35
N ASP A 433 -0.14 -19.27 -24.48
CA ASP A 433 -1.54 -19.43 -24.92
C ASP A 433 -1.63 -20.04 -26.32
N VAL A 434 -0.84 -19.53 -27.27
CA VAL A 434 -0.82 -20.03 -28.66
C VAL A 434 -0.30 -21.47 -28.72
N ILE A 435 0.79 -21.78 -28.00
CA ILE A 435 1.35 -23.13 -27.93
C ILE A 435 0.36 -24.09 -27.25
N GLY A 436 -0.22 -23.69 -26.13
CA GLY A 436 -1.18 -24.48 -25.36
C GLY A 436 -2.41 -24.84 -26.18
N LEU A 437 -3.02 -23.86 -26.85
CA LEU A 437 -4.13 -24.07 -27.78
C LEU A 437 -3.73 -25.00 -28.94
N TYR A 438 -2.57 -24.80 -29.55
CA TYR A 438 -2.08 -25.67 -30.62
C TYR A 438 -1.92 -27.13 -30.16
N VAL A 439 -1.38 -27.35 -28.96
CA VAL A 439 -1.23 -28.68 -28.37
C VAL A 439 -2.60 -29.31 -28.11
N VAL A 440 -3.54 -28.57 -27.51
CA VAL A 440 -4.89 -29.08 -27.23
C VAL A 440 -5.63 -29.45 -28.50
N ILE A 441 -5.54 -28.64 -29.56
CA ILE A 441 -6.20 -28.89 -30.84
C ILE A 441 -5.63 -30.14 -31.54
N ASN A 442 -4.31 -30.37 -31.43
CA ASN A 442 -3.62 -31.47 -32.13
C ASN A 442 -3.46 -32.74 -31.30
N ARG A 443 -3.71 -32.70 -29.99
CA ARG A 443 -3.74 -33.90 -29.16
C ARG A 443 -4.96 -34.72 -29.56
N ASN A 444 -4.79 -36.01 -29.83
CA ASN A 444 -5.83 -36.93 -30.29
C ASN A 444 -6.92 -37.16 -29.22
N TRP A 445 -7.81 -36.18 -29.05
CA TRP A 445 -9.05 -36.33 -28.31
C TRP A 445 -10.16 -36.79 -29.27
N SER A 446 -10.98 -37.74 -28.82
CA SER A 446 -12.13 -38.27 -29.57
C SER A 446 -13.11 -37.15 -29.94
N GLY A 447 -13.54 -37.08 -31.21
CA GLY A 447 -14.50 -36.08 -31.70
C GLY A 447 -14.20 -35.56 -33.12
N LYS A 448 -15.23 -35.05 -33.82
CA LYS A 448 -15.10 -34.39 -35.14
C LYS A 448 -14.20 -33.16 -35.05
N GLY A 449 -13.38 -32.91 -36.08
CA GLY A 449 -12.40 -31.81 -36.09
C GLY A 449 -13.00 -30.44 -35.80
N ASP A 450 -14.25 -30.21 -36.21
CA ASP A 450 -14.94 -28.92 -36.04
C ASP A 450 -15.37 -28.66 -34.59
N ALA A 451 -15.66 -29.73 -33.82
CA ALA A 451 -15.96 -29.62 -32.40
C ALA A 451 -14.71 -29.35 -31.55
N ARG A 452 -13.52 -29.75 -32.04
CA ARG A 452 -12.27 -29.68 -31.28
C ARG A 452 -11.79 -28.25 -31.07
N PHE A 453 -11.74 -27.43 -32.12
CA PHE A 453 -11.25 -26.06 -31.99
C PHE A 453 -12.25 -25.16 -31.24
N LEU A 454 -13.56 -25.42 -31.39
CA LEU A 454 -14.59 -24.74 -30.61
C LEU A 454 -14.48 -25.07 -29.13
N ALA A 455 -14.37 -26.36 -28.77
CA ALA A 455 -14.18 -26.78 -27.38
C ALA A 455 -12.88 -26.23 -26.78
N ALA A 456 -11.78 -26.24 -27.55
CA ALA A 456 -10.50 -25.67 -27.13
C ALA A 456 -10.61 -24.16 -26.88
N GLY A 457 -11.19 -23.40 -27.82
CA GLY A 457 -11.36 -21.95 -27.69
C GLY A 457 -12.26 -21.54 -26.52
N LEU A 458 -13.41 -22.22 -26.35
CA LEU A 458 -14.34 -21.99 -25.23
C LEU A 458 -13.70 -22.35 -23.88
N GLY A 459 -13.01 -23.49 -23.82
CA GLY A 459 -12.31 -23.94 -22.62
C GLY A 459 -11.18 -22.99 -22.22
N TRP A 460 -10.38 -22.53 -23.18
CA TRP A 460 -9.27 -21.59 -22.92
C TRP A 460 -9.78 -20.22 -22.47
N SER A 461 -10.84 -19.70 -23.10
CA SER A 461 -11.47 -18.44 -22.67
C SER A 461 -12.06 -18.53 -21.26
N SER A 462 -12.65 -19.68 -20.91
CA SER A 462 -13.19 -19.92 -19.57
C SER A 462 -12.07 -19.98 -18.54
N ALA A 463 -10.97 -20.67 -18.85
CA ALA A 463 -9.79 -20.74 -17.99
C ALA A 463 -9.12 -19.37 -17.80
N ASP A 464 -8.94 -18.60 -18.88
CA ASP A 464 -8.39 -17.24 -18.81
C ASP A 464 -9.28 -16.34 -17.95
N SER A 465 -10.61 -16.36 -18.16
CA SER A 465 -11.54 -15.53 -17.37
C SER A 465 -11.53 -15.92 -15.89
N LEU A 466 -11.46 -17.21 -15.57
CA LEU A 466 -11.36 -17.68 -14.19
C LEU A 466 -10.05 -17.23 -13.52
N ALA A 467 -8.93 -17.39 -14.21
CA ALA A 467 -7.60 -17.08 -13.69
C ALA A 467 -7.34 -15.57 -13.56
N THR A 468 -7.77 -14.77 -14.54
CA THR A 468 -7.36 -13.35 -14.64
C THR A 468 -8.45 -12.36 -14.24
N ARG A 469 -9.73 -12.77 -14.21
CA ARG A 469 -10.85 -11.84 -14.01
C ARG A 469 -11.76 -12.20 -12.85
N VAL A 470 -12.07 -13.48 -12.64
CA VAL A 470 -12.94 -13.90 -11.53
C VAL A 470 -12.29 -13.61 -10.18
N VAL A 471 -11.01 -13.92 -9.98
CA VAL A 471 -10.34 -13.64 -8.70
C VAL A 471 -10.26 -12.13 -8.40
N PRO A 472 -9.81 -11.25 -9.34
CA PRO A 472 -9.79 -9.81 -9.08
C PRO A 472 -11.18 -9.17 -9.01
N PHE A 473 -12.18 -9.72 -9.70
CA PHE A 473 -13.56 -9.26 -9.60
C PHE A 473 -14.19 -9.67 -8.26
N TRP A 474 -14.01 -10.92 -7.83
CA TRP A 474 -14.52 -11.42 -6.55
C TRP A 474 -13.89 -10.71 -5.35
N THR A 475 -12.58 -10.45 -5.41
CA THR A 475 -11.86 -9.73 -4.36
C THR A 475 -12.08 -8.21 -4.44
N GLY A 476 -12.26 -7.66 -5.65
CA GLY A 476 -12.32 -6.21 -5.87
C GLY A 476 -13.73 -5.60 -5.93
N ALA A 477 -14.73 -6.32 -6.45
CA ALA A 477 -16.12 -5.86 -6.52
C ALA A 477 -16.81 -5.85 -5.15
N ARG A 478 -16.15 -6.39 -4.11
CA ARG A 478 -16.54 -6.27 -2.69
C ARG A 478 -16.12 -4.93 -2.05
N GLY A 479 -15.47 -4.04 -2.80
CA GLY A 479 -15.11 -2.68 -2.36
C GLY A 479 -16.29 -1.69 -2.36
N THR A 480 -16.21 -0.62 -1.57
CA THR A 480 -17.30 0.34 -1.33
C THR A 480 -17.49 1.43 -2.40
N THR A 481 -16.61 1.50 -3.41
CA THR A 481 -16.78 2.40 -4.55
C THR A 481 -16.77 1.63 -5.86
N PHE A 482 -17.83 1.83 -6.64
CA PHE A 482 -17.93 1.28 -7.98
C PHE A 482 -16.76 1.81 -8.85
N SER A 483 -15.97 0.90 -9.41
CA SER A 483 -14.90 1.23 -10.34
C SER A 483 -15.29 0.83 -11.76
N TRP A 484 -15.16 1.78 -12.69
CA TRP A 484 -15.30 1.55 -14.13
C TRP A 484 -14.38 0.43 -14.65
N LYS A 485 -13.29 0.12 -13.94
CA LYS A 485 -12.41 -1.00 -14.26
C LYS A 485 -13.16 -2.34 -14.29
N TYR A 486 -14.13 -2.57 -13.40
CA TYR A 486 -14.87 -3.82 -13.38
C TYR A 486 -15.79 -3.97 -14.59
N ILE A 487 -16.43 -2.87 -15.04
CA ILE A 487 -17.16 -2.89 -16.32
C ILE A 487 -16.22 -3.17 -17.48
N GLN A 488 -15.06 -2.51 -17.52
CA GLN A 488 -14.05 -2.78 -18.56
C GLN A 488 -13.61 -4.25 -18.55
N MET A 489 -13.41 -4.85 -17.38
CA MET A 489 -13.07 -6.28 -17.25
C MET A 489 -14.20 -7.19 -17.73
N CYS A 490 -15.46 -6.87 -17.44
CA CYS A 490 -16.61 -7.63 -17.94
C CYS A 490 -16.70 -7.55 -19.47
N LEU A 491 -16.54 -6.36 -20.04
CA LEU A 491 -16.51 -6.15 -21.49
C LEU A 491 -15.32 -6.86 -22.14
N GLU A 492 -14.15 -6.83 -21.51
CA GLU A 492 -12.94 -7.56 -21.94
C GLU A 492 -13.13 -9.08 -21.93
N SER A 493 -13.85 -9.62 -20.94
CA SER A 493 -14.20 -11.04 -20.90
C SER A 493 -15.05 -11.46 -22.10
N ASN A 494 -16.05 -10.65 -22.45
CA ASN A 494 -16.99 -10.96 -23.54
C ASN A 494 -16.30 -10.99 -24.90
N TYR A 495 -15.47 -10.01 -25.22
CA TYR A 495 -14.75 -10.07 -26.50
C TYR A 495 -13.61 -11.09 -26.47
N ASN A 496 -12.97 -11.37 -25.32
CA ASN A 496 -11.93 -12.39 -25.25
C ASN A 496 -12.45 -13.81 -25.53
N LEU A 497 -13.72 -14.09 -25.24
CA LEU A 497 -14.38 -15.32 -25.69
C LEU A 497 -14.32 -15.47 -27.21
N VAL A 498 -14.75 -14.43 -27.92
CA VAL A 498 -14.75 -14.40 -29.40
C VAL A 498 -13.32 -14.49 -29.93
N TYR A 499 -12.38 -13.78 -29.28
CA TYR A 499 -10.95 -13.81 -29.63
C TYR A 499 -10.36 -15.22 -29.55
N TYR A 500 -10.54 -15.94 -28.43
CA TYR A 500 -9.94 -17.27 -28.26
C TYR A 500 -10.56 -18.31 -29.19
N VAL A 501 -11.85 -18.20 -29.50
CA VAL A 501 -12.50 -19.05 -30.51
C VAL A 501 -11.93 -18.76 -31.91
N ALA A 502 -11.76 -17.50 -32.28
CA ALA A 502 -11.15 -17.13 -33.56
C ALA A 502 -9.68 -17.61 -33.64
N LEU A 503 -8.90 -17.43 -32.57
CA LEU A 503 -7.52 -17.89 -32.48
C LEU A 503 -7.40 -19.41 -32.60
N ALA A 504 -8.25 -20.17 -31.91
CA ALA A 504 -8.32 -21.62 -32.03
C ALA A 504 -8.67 -22.06 -33.45
N THR A 505 -9.59 -21.35 -34.11
CA THR A 505 -9.94 -21.59 -35.52
C THR A 505 -8.72 -21.37 -36.42
N PHE A 506 -7.98 -20.27 -36.27
CA PHE A 506 -6.77 -20.01 -37.06
C PHE A 506 -5.67 -21.04 -36.82
N LEU A 507 -5.48 -21.50 -35.58
CA LEU A 507 -4.51 -22.54 -35.24
C LEU A 507 -4.91 -23.91 -35.80
N TRP A 508 -6.19 -24.23 -35.82
CA TRP A 508 -6.70 -25.43 -36.47
C TRP A 508 -6.56 -25.35 -38.00
N LEU A 509 -6.84 -24.20 -38.60
CA LEU A 509 -6.60 -23.96 -40.02
C LEU A 509 -5.12 -24.12 -40.36
N TRP A 510 -4.23 -23.59 -39.52
CA TRP A 510 -2.78 -23.70 -39.70
C TRP A 510 -2.28 -25.14 -39.85
N THR A 511 -2.95 -26.13 -39.26
CA THR A 511 -2.56 -27.54 -39.34
C THR A 511 -3.08 -28.26 -40.59
N ARG A 512 -3.93 -27.60 -41.40
CA ARG A 512 -4.47 -28.16 -42.64
C ARG A 512 -3.48 -28.01 -43.80
N ARG A 513 -3.30 -29.10 -44.54
CA ARG A 513 -2.36 -29.17 -45.68
C ARG A 513 -2.88 -28.41 -46.92
N GLU A 514 -4.20 -28.38 -47.11
CA GLU A 514 -4.89 -27.93 -48.34
C GLU A 514 -5.39 -26.47 -48.29
N ILE A 515 -4.61 -25.56 -47.71
CA ILE A 515 -4.96 -24.12 -47.66
C ILE A 515 -4.25 -23.33 -48.79
N PRO A 516 -4.95 -22.42 -49.50
CA PRO A 516 -4.34 -21.52 -50.49
C PRO A 516 -3.14 -20.72 -49.93
N SER A 517 -2.13 -20.47 -50.77
CA SER A 517 -0.89 -19.79 -50.36
C SER A 517 -1.13 -18.40 -49.76
N PHE A 518 -2.10 -17.64 -50.26
CA PHE A 518 -2.45 -16.32 -49.71
C PHE A 518 -2.98 -16.42 -48.26
N MET A 519 -3.82 -17.42 -47.98
CA MET A 519 -4.37 -17.65 -46.63
C MET A 519 -3.28 -18.10 -45.66
N LYS A 520 -2.28 -18.86 -46.11
CA LYS A 520 -1.11 -19.22 -45.29
C LYS A 520 -0.31 -17.99 -44.86
N ILE A 521 -0.15 -16.99 -45.73
CA ILE A 521 0.52 -15.73 -45.39
C ILE A 521 -0.32 -14.93 -44.39
N ALA A 522 -1.63 -14.82 -44.62
CA ALA A 522 -2.55 -14.15 -43.70
C ALA A 522 -2.55 -14.80 -42.30
N LEU A 523 -2.59 -16.14 -42.22
CA LEU A 523 -2.51 -16.89 -40.96
C LEU A 523 -1.20 -16.63 -40.22
N ARG A 524 -0.05 -16.59 -40.92
CA ARG A 524 1.25 -16.23 -40.30
C ARG A 524 1.20 -14.85 -39.65
N SER A 525 0.68 -13.86 -40.38
CA SER A 525 0.59 -12.49 -39.88
C SER A 525 -0.34 -12.39 -38.67
N ILE A 526 -1.49 -13.05 -38.71
CA ILE A 526 -2.49 -13.05 -37.62
C ILE A 526 -1.93 -13.74 -36.37
N LEU A 527 -1.30 -14.91 -36.52
CA LEU A 527 -0.71 -15.64 -35.39
C LEU A 527 0.48 -14.90 -34.79
N THR A 528 1.29 -14.24 -35.62
CA THR A 528 2.39 -13.37 -35.14
C THR A 528 1.81 -12.20 -34.34
N PHE A 529 0.77 -11.54 -34.86
CA PHE A 529 0.11 -10.44 -34.16
C PHE A 529 -0.49 -10.88 -32.82
N ALA A 530 -1.07 -12.09 -32.75
CA ALA A 530 -1.64 -12.64 -31.53
C ALA A 530 -0.61 -12.77 -30.39
N VAL A 531 0.66 -13.08 -30.72
CA VAL A 531 1.76 -13.21 -29.77
C VAL A 531 2.28 -11.85 -29.26
N PHE A 532 2.13 -10.78 -30.05
CA PHE A 532 2.63 -9.44 -29.71
C PHE A 532 1.53 -8.47 -29.24
N LYS A 533 0.30 -8.95 -29.02
CA LYS A 533 -0.85 -8.10 -28.66
C LYS A 533 -0.63 -7.32 -27.36
N ALA A 534 -0.07 -7.96 -26.32
CA ALA A 534 0.17 -7.29 -25.04
C ALA A 534 1.20 -6.17 -25.18
N PHE A 535 2.26 -6.42 -25.94
CA PHE A 535 3.31 -5.43 -26.23
C PHE A 535 2.75 -4.21 -26.98
N LEU A 536 1.87 -4.43 -27.98
CA LEU A 536 1.26 -3.35 -28.75
C LEU A 536 0.31 -2.50 -27.89
N LYS A 537 -0.46 -3.13 -26.99
CA LYS A 537 -1.35 -2.46 -26.03
C LYS A 537 -0.58 -1.45 -25.18
N ASP A 538 0.56 -1.87 -24.64
CA ASP A 538 1.40 -1.03 -23.79
C ASP A 538 2.14 0.06 -24.57
N LEU A 539 2.53 -0.21 -25.83
CA LEU A 539 3.09 0.81 -26.72
C LEU A 539 2.08 1.93 -27.01
N LEU A 540 0.83 1.56 -27.31
CA LEU A 540 -0.26 2.50 -27.63
C LEU A 540 -0.61 3.38 -26.42
N MET A 541 -0.74 2.80 -25.23
CA MET A 541 -0.98 3.58 -24.00
C MET A 541 0.20 4.51 -23.67
N GLN A 542 1.43 4.02 -23.81
CA GLN A 542 2.62 4.76 -23.38
C GLN A 542 3.02 5.89 -24.34
N TYR A 543 2.86 5.68 -25.65
CA TYR A 543 3.34 6.63 -26.66
C TYR A 543 2.27 7.66 -27.04
N TYR A 544 1.01 7.23 -27.16
CA TYR A 544 -0.10 8.07 -27.63
C TYR A 544 -1.02 8.56 -26.50
N GLY A 545 -0.83 8.11 -25.26
CA GLY A 545 -1.65 8.53 -24.12
C GLY A 545 -3.13 8.17 -24.25
N ILE A 546 -3.44 7.10 -25.00
CA ILE A 546 -4.80 6.69 -25.31
C ILE A 546 -5.52 6.24 -24.02
N SER A 547 -6.76 6.69 -23.85
CA SER A 547 -7.58 6.32 -22.69
C SER A 547 -7.94 4.83 -22.70
N SER A 548 -8.15 4.23 -21.53
CA SER A 548 -8.47 2.79 -21.42
C SER A 548 -9.77 2.41 -22.15
N TRP A 549 -10.72 3.32 -22.25
CA TRP A 549 -11.98 3.11 -22.95
C TRP A 549 -11.82 3.08 -24.48
N ILE A 550 -10.99 3.97 -25.05
CA ILE A 550 -10.71 3.96 -26.48
C ILE A 550 -9.97 2.68 -26.85
N LEU A 551 -9.03 2.25 -26.01
CA LEU A 551 -8.30 1.00 -26.20
C LEU A 551 -9.22 -0.23 -26.18
N LEU A 552 -10.23 -0.23 -25.30
CA LEU A 552 -11.26 -1.27 -25.25
C LEU A 552 -12.05 -1.36 -26.57
N ILE A 553 -12.41 -0.21 -27.15
CA ILE A 553 -13.11 -0.14 -28.45
C ILE A 553 -12.21 -0.67 -29.57
N ILE A 554 -10.94 -0.25 -29.63
CA ILE A 554 -9.98 -0.72 -30.63
C ILE A 554 -9.86 -2.25 -30.56
N HIS A 555 -9.73 -2.80 -29.36
CA HIS A 555 -9.62 -4.26 -29.16
C HIS A 555 -10.87 -5.01 -29.57
N PHE A 556 -12.04 -4.46 -29.24
CA PHE A 556 -13.32 -5.02 -29.67
C PHE A 556 -13.39 -5.08 -31.21
N LEU A 557 -13.06 -3.98 -31.91
CA LEU A 557 -13.07 -3.92 -33.38
C LEU A 557 -12.08 -4.90 -34.02
N VAL A 558 -10.86 -5.00 -33.48
CA VAL A 558 -9.85 -5.96 -33.95
C VAL A 558 -10.33 -7.40 -33.74
N THR A 559 -10.99 -7.68 -32.62
CA THR A 559 -11.54 -9.02 -32.33
C THR A 559 -12.67 -9.39 -33.28
N VAL A 560 -13.59 -8.46 -33.55
CA VAL A 560 -14.67 -8.66 -34.53
C VAL A 560 -14.09 -8.92 -35.92
N PHE A 561 -13.08 -8.14 -36.34
CA PHE A 561 -12.40 -8.35 -37.61
C PHE A 561 -11.77 -9.75 -37.70
N MET A 562 -11.07 -10.18 -36.64
CA MET A 562 -10.50 -11.54 -36.59
C MET A 562 -11.57 -12.63 -36.64
N ALA A 563 -12.70 -12.46 -35.96
CA ALA A 563 -13.79 -13.42 -36.00
C ALA A 563 -14.41 -13.54 -37.41
N LEU A 564 -14.64 -12.40 -38.09
CA LEU A 564 -15.12 -12.39 -39.47
C LEU A 564 -14.14 -13.08 -40.42
N MET A 565 -12.84 -12.83 -40.26
CA MET A 565 -11.78 -13.49 -41.03
C MET A 565 -11.71 -14.99 -40.75
N ALA A 566 -11.86 -15.42 -39.50
CA ALA A 566 -11.90 -16.84 -39.14
C ALA A 566 -13.09 -17.55 -39.78
N MET A 567 -14.27 -16.93 -39.75
CA MET A 567 -15.47 -17.46 -40.42
C MET A 567 -15.30 -17.55 -41.94
N ALA A 568 -14.76 -16.50 -42.57
CA ALA A 568 -14.51 -16.50 -44.01
C ALA A 568 -13.51 -17.60 -44.43
N PHE A 569 -12.43 -17.77 -43.66
CA PHE A 569 -11.42 -18.80 -43.96
C PHE A 569 -11.98 -20.21 -43.74
N TYR A 570 -12.78 -20.39 -42.69
CA TYR A 570 -13.46 -21.64 -42.41
C TYR A 570 -14.46 -22.01 -43.51
N ALA A 571 -15.24 -21.04 -44.01
CA ALA A 571 -16.22 -21.25 -45.08
C ALA A 571 -15.57 -21.66 -46.41
N VAL A 572 -14.36 -21.16 -46.71
CA VAL A 572 -13.62 -21.54 -47.93
C VAL A 572 -13.13 -23.00 -47.88
N ILE A 573 -12.94 -23.55 -46.68
CA ILE A 573 -12.37 -24.89 -46.49
C ILE A 573 -13.43 -25.97 -46.29
N GLN A 574 -14.65 -25.61 -45.87
CA GLN A 574 -15.81 -26.52 -45.95
C GLN A 574 -16.22 -26.64 -47.42
N PRO A 575 -15.97 -27.77 -48.11
CA PRO A 575 -16.58 -28.00 -49.41
C PRO A 575 -18.10 -28.04 -49.21
N HIS A 576 -18.87 -27.58 -50.19
CA HIS A 576 -20.32 -27.75 -50.25
C HIS A 576 -20.75 -29.19 -49.86
N ASN A 577 -21.11 -29.41 -48.59
CA ASN A 577 -21.93 -30.56 -48.19
C ASN A 577 -23.39 -30.21 -48.47
N GLY A 578 -23.68 -30.07 -49.76
CA GLY A 578 -24.95 -29.63 -50.30
C GLY A 578 -25.08 -29.95 -51.79
N ARG A 579 -24.64 -31.15 -52.20
CA ARG A 579 -25.30 -32.07 -53.14
C ARG A 579 -24.45 -33.32 -53.30
#